data_AF-A0A368HE73-F1
#
_entry.id   AF-A0A368HE73-F1
#
_cell.length_a   1.000
_cell.length_b   1.000
_cell.length_c   1.000
_cell.angle_alpha   90.00
_cell.angle_beta   90.00
_cell.angle_gamma   90.00
#
_symmetry.space_group_name_H-M   'P 1'
#
loop_
_entity.id
_entity.type
_entity.pdbx_description
1 polymer ?
#
loop_
_entity_poly.entity_id
_entity_poly.type
_entity_poly.pdbx_seq_one_letter_code
_entity_poly.pdbx_strand_id
1 'polypeptide(L)' 'MNDDLGLSLELYRDTRTGDVFVRVPHEEVGCPIHLRFLDSAPGDPEGVLTYDVRTFLRLVATGVLESIPCHVIYDS' A
#
# COMPACT_ATOMS: atom_id res chain seq x y z
N MET A 1 -15.24 22.08 -11.30
CA MET A 1 -15.05 20.64 -11.09
C MET A 1 -13.76 20.53 -10.30
N ASN A 2 -13.84 20.22 -9.01
CA ASN A 2 -12.63 19.92 -8.25
C ASN A 2 -12.22 18.52 -8.67
N ASP A 3 -11.15 18.44 -9.45
CA ASP A 3 -10.40 17.20 -9.60
C ASP A 3 -9.79 16.89 -8.24
N ASP A 4 -10.59 16.23 -7.40
CA ASP A 4 -10.12 15.46 -6.26
C ASP A 4 -9.23 14.36 -6.86
N LEU A 5 -8.00 14.73 -7.23
CA LEU A 5 -6.85 13.83 -7.38
C LEU A 5 -6.53 13.29 -5.99
N GLY A 6 -7.54 12.75 -5.32
CA GLY A 6 -7.43 11.98 -4.11
C GLY A 6 -6.62 10.77 -4.49
N LEU A 7 -5.30 10.88 -4.36
CA LEU A 7 -4.41 9.75 -4.23
C LEU A 7 -5.05 8.89 -3.14
N SER A 8 -5.80 7.87 -3.54
CA SER A 8 -6.44 6.96 -2.61
C SER A 8 -5.32 6.17 -1.99
N LEU A 9 -4.83 6.67 -0.85
CA LEU A 9 -3.79 6.02 -0.11
C LEU A 9 -4.38 4.72 0.43
N GLU A 10 -3.83 3.58 0.01
CA GLU A 10 -4.25 2.29 0.55
C GLU A 10 -3.22 1.82 1.55
N LEU A 11 -3.66 1.63 2.79
CA LEU A 11 -2.83 1.07 3.84
C LEU A 11 -3.15 -0.42 4.03
N TYR A 12 -2.09 -1.19 4.29
CA TYR A 12 -2.17 -2.61 4.60
C TYR A 12 -1.38 -2.90 5.87
N ARG A 13 -1.86 -3.82 6.70
CA ARG A 13 -1.15 -4.36 7.85
C ARG A 13 -0.84 -5.83 7.65
N ASP A 14 0.41 -6.25 7.85
CA ASP A 14 0.71 -7.68 7.98
C ASP A 14 0.26 -8.16 9.37
N THR A 15 -0.69 -9.08 9.41
CA THR A 15 -1.28 -9.57 10.66
C THR A 15 -0.33 -10.45 11.48
N ARG A 16 0.78 -10.91 10.88
CA ARG A 16 1.79 -11.76 11.51
C ARG A 16 2.86 -10.95 12.24
N THR A 17 3.29 -9.84 11.64
CA THR A 17 4.38 -8.99 12.17
C THR A 17 3.86 -7.70 12.80
N GLY A 18 2.69 -7.23 12.36
CA GLY A 18 2.14 -5.93 12.73
C GLY A 18 2.64 -4.77 11.87
N ASP A 19 3.53 -5.02 10.92
CA ASP A 19 4.08 -4.00 10.02
C ASP A 19 2.98 -3.36 9.18
N VAL A 20 3.14 -2.06 8.92
CA VAL A 20 2.18 -1.26 8.15
C VAL A 20 2.83 -0.80 6.86
N PHE A 21 2.09 -0.95 5.77
CA PHE A 21 2.52 -0.65 4.43
C PHE A 21 1.59 0.34 3.75
N VAL A 22 2.17 1.20 2.93
CA VAL A 22 1.45 2.03 1.96
C VAL A 22 1.57 1.39 0.59
N ARG A 23 0.44 1.21 -0.10
CA ARG A 23 0.46 0.82 -1.51
C ARG A 23 0.98 1.98 -2.34
N VAL A 24 2.06 1.74 -3.08
CA VAL A 24 2.59 2.74 -4.01
C VAL A 24 1.69 2.73 -5.26
N PRO A 25 1.06 3.86 -5.63
CA PRO A 25 0.26 3.93 -6.84
C PRO A 25 1.17 3.73 -8.05
N HIS A 26 0.89 2.69 -8.84
CA HIS A 26 1.55 2.45 -10.13
C HIS A 26 0.48 2.08 -11.14
N GLU A 27 0.29 2.94 -12.15
CA GLU A 27 -0.84 2.90 -13.08
C GLU A 27 -0.55 2.04 -14.31
N GLU A 28 -0.30 0.74 -14.15
CA GLU A 28 -0.24 -0.16 -15.30
C GLU A 28 -0.86 -1.54 -14.96
N VAL A 29 -1.78 -1.99 -15.82
CA VAL A 29 -2.47 -3.27 -15.67
C VAL A 29 -1.46 -4.41 -15.85
N GLY A 30 -1.34 -5.28 -14.85
CA GLY A 30 -0.40 -6.40 -14.85
C GLY A 30 0.96 -6.09 -14.25
N CYS A 31 1.20 -4.85 -13.78
CA CYS A 31 2.39 -4.53 -13.01
C CYS A 31 2.35 -5.13 -11.60
N PRO A 32 3.52 -5.40 -11.01
CA PRO A 32 3.61 -5.86 -9.63
C PRO A 32 3.07 -4.79 -8.67
N ILE A 33 2.54 -5.27 -7.55
CA ILE A 33 2.09 -4.45 -6.42
C ILE A 33 3.30 -4.11 -5.56
N HIS A 34 3.53 -2.82 -5.36
CA HIS A 34 4.58 -2.31 -4.49
C HIS A 34 3.97 -1.83 -3.18
N LEU A 35 4.47 -2.39 -2.07
CA LEU A 35 4.10 -2.02 -0.71
C LEU A 35 5.32 -1.42 -0.02
N ARG A 36 5.26 -0.14 0.33
CA ARG A 36 6.33 0.54 1.06
C ARG A 36 6.05 0.50 2.56
N PHE A 37 7.04 0.15 3.37
CA PHE A 37 6.93 0.25 4.83
C PHE A 37 6.65 1.69 5.25
N LEU A 38 5.66 1.90 6.12
CA LEU A 38 5.21 3.24 6.51
C LEU A 38 6.32 4.06 7.20
N ASP A 39 7.22 3.40 7.90
CA ASP A 39 8.37 3.98 8.62
C ASP A 39 9.65 4.05 7.79
N SER A 40 9.64 3.60 6.53
CA SER A 40 10.82 3.66 5.66
C SER A 40 11.15 5.10 5.23
N ALA A 41 12.46 5.36 5.09
CA ALA A 41 12.92 6.64 4.58
C ALA A 41 12.57 6.81 3.09
N PRO A 42 12.24 8.02 2.63
CA PRO A 42 12.04 8.28 1.21
C PRO A 42 13.26 7.89 0.38
N GLY A 43 13.06 7.04 -0.63
CA GLY A 43 14.13 6.57 -1.52
C GLY A 43 14.91 5.36 -1.00
N ASP A 44 14.53 4.78 0.14
CA ASP A 44 15.10 3.51 0.61
C ASP A 44 14.63 2.34 -0.28
N PRO A 45 15.54 1.67 -1.01
CA PRO A 45 15.19 0.55 -1.87
C PRO A 45 14.79 -0.71 -1.09
N GLU A 46 15.29 -0.89 0.14
CA GLU A 46 14.94 -2.04 0.98
C GLU A 46 13.58 -1.84 1.69
N GLY A 47 13.10 -0.58 1.71
CA GLY A 47 11.81 -0.20 2.29
C GLY A 47 10.59 -0.57 1.43
N VAL A 48 10.75 -1.33 0.34
CA VAL A 48 9.66 -1.70 -0.58
C VAL A 48 9.60 -3.20 -0.80
N LEU A 49 8.43 -3.78 -0.56
CA LEU A 49 8.08 -5.15 -0.93
C LEU A 49 7.36 -5.17 -2.27
N THR A 50 7.75 -6.10 -3.13
CA THR A 50 7.17 -6.28 -4.47
C THR A 50 6.47 -7.63 -4.54
N TYR A 51 5.19 -7.60 -4.89
CA TYR A 51 4.38 -8.81 -5.10
C TYR A 51 3.84 -8.84 -6.52
N ASP A 52 3.76 -10.01 -7.14
CA ASP A 52 2.86 -10.16 -8.28
C ASP A 52 1.40 -10.01 -7.81
N VAL A 53 0.52 -9.62 -8.73
CA VAL A 53 -0.90 -9.36 -8.44
C VAL A 53 -1.58 -10.57 -7.78
N ARG A 54 -1.28 -11.80 -8.23
CA ARG A 54 -1.94 -13.00 -7.72
C ARG A 54 -1.52 -13.29 -6.28
N THR A 55 -0.24 -13.15 -5.98
CA THR A 55 0.27 -13.33 -4.61
C THR A 55 -0.32 -12.29 -3.68
N PHE A 56 -0.33 -11.01 -4.09
CA PHE A 56 -0.93 -9.94 -3.29
C PHE A 56 -2.41 -10.21 -2.97
N LEU A 57 -3.23 -10.52 -3.98
CA LEU A 57 -4.64 -10.85 -3.78
C LEU A 57 -4.84 -12.05 -2.87
N ARG A 58 -3.96 -13.06 -2.95
CA ARG A 58 -4.00 -14.22 -2.05
C ARG A 58 -3.69 -13.81 -0.60
N LEU A 59 -2.69 -12.95 -0.37
CA LEU A 59 -2.36 -12.47 0.98
C LEU A 59 -3.52 -11.69 1.59
N VAL A 60 -4.21 -10.87 0.80
CA VAL A 60 -5.43 -10.16 1.24
C VAL A 60 -6.58 -11.13 1.51
N ALA A 61 -6.87 -12.03 0.58
CA ALA A 61 -7.99 -12.98 0.72
C ALA A 61 -7.81 -13.97 1.89
N THR A 62 -6.56 -14.22 2.30
CA THR A 62 -6.24 -15.10 3.45
C THR A 62 -6.09 -14.33 4.77
N GLY A 63 -6.25 -13.00 4.77
CA GLY A 63 -6.12 -12.17 5.97
C GLY A 63 -4.68 -12.00 6.47
N VAL A 64 -3.68 -12.34 5.65
CA VAL A 64 -2.28 -12.05 5.97
C VAL A 64 -2.01 -10.55 5.84
N LEU A 65 -2.55 -9.93 4.78
CA LEU A 65 -2.57 -8.48 4.62
C LEU A 65 -3.99 -7.97 4.84
N GLU A 66 -4.19 -7.16 5.87
CA GLU A 66 -5.47 -6.53 6.17
C GLU A 66 -5.48 -5.07 5.70
N SER A 67 -6.51 -4.66 4.96
CA SER A 67 -6.66 -3.26 4.55
C SER A 67 -7.05 -2.39 5.75
N ILE A 68 -6.34 -1.30 5.95
CA ILE A 68 -6.63 -0.32 7.00
C ILE A 68 -7.37 0.87 6.38
N PRO A 69 -8.58 1.22 6.84
CA PRO A 69 -9.24 2.45 6.42
C PRO A 69 -8.42 3.65 6.91
N CYS A 70 -8.03 4.53 5.99
CA CYS A 70 -7.34 5.76 6.32
C CYS A 70 -8.03 6.97 5.69
N HIS A 71 -8.07 8.06 6.46
CA HIS A 71 -8.51 9.37 6.00
C HIS A 71 -7.31 10.30 6.02
N VAL A 72 -6.95 10.84 4.85
CA VAL A 72 -5.90 11.86 4.75
C VAL A 72 -6.51 13.17 5.22
N ILE A 73 -6.00 13.71 6.33
CA ILE A 73 -6.37 15.04 6.81
C ILE A 73 -5.32 16.00 6.27
N TYR A 74 -5.72 16.91 5.39
CA TYR A 74 -4.91 18.05 4.99
C TYR A 74 -5.08 19.15 6.04
N ASP A 75 -4.05 19.39 6.85
CA ASP A 75 -3.92 20.66 7.57
C ASP A 75 -3.42 21.71 6.58
N SER A 76 -4.20 22.78 6.43
CA SER A 76 -3.93 23.92 5.54
C SER A 76 -3.06 24.97 6.21
#